data_AF-A0A519BEB3-F1
#
_entry.id   AF-A0A519BEB3-F1
#
_cell.length_a   1.000
_cell.length_b   1.000
_cell.length_c   1.000
_cell.angle_alpha   90.00
_cell.angle_beta   90.00
_cell.angle_gamma   90.00
#
_symmetry.space_group_name_H-M   'P 1'
#
loop_
_entity.id
_entity.type
_entity.pdbx_description
1 polymer ?
#
loop_
_entity_poly.entity_id
_entity_poly.type
_entity_poly.pdbx_seq_one_letter_code
_entity_poly.pdbx_strand_id
1 'polypeptide(L)'
;MGSLTLLNFKNLFYIFILFGALIMLINMVIASSLKKRIPGGFVGKWLAIMFVFMLFFFIAEAGSFFFISYLTNMDLAYFLISLVLFFGSIFVAIVNRFIFHLIKELEVRK
;
A
#
# COMPACT_ATOMS: atom_id res chain seq x y z
N MET A 1 26.25 -29.22 -0.57
CA MET A 1 26.37 -27.88 0.05
C MET A 1 26.32 -26.84 -1.07
N GLY A 2 25.13 -26.39 -1.46
CA GLY A 2 24.95 -25.30 -2.43
C GLY A 2 24.44 -24.08 -1.69
N SER A 3 25.26 -23.03 -1.65
CA SER A 3 24.96 -21.79 -0.92
C SER A 3 23.65 -21.15 -1.38
N LEU A 4 22.68 -21.07 -0.47
CA LEU A 4 21.93 -19.87 -0.08
C LEU A 4 22.16 -18.59 -0.93
N THR A 5 21.87 -18.59 -2.23
CA THR A 5 21.64 -17.36 -3.00
C THR A 5 20.17 -16.96 -2.87
N LEU A 6 19.74 -16.75 -1.62
CA LEU A 6 18.38 -16.35 -1.27
C LEU A 6 18.06 -14.89 -1.71
N LEU A 7 19.09 -14.14 -2.12
CA LEU A 7 19.02 -12.74 -2.56
C LEU A 7 19.27 -12.60 -4.07
N ASN A 8 18.29 -12.95 -4.88
CA ASN A 8 18.20 -12.52 -6.28
C ASN A 8 17.20 -11.36 -6.37
N PHE A 9 17.42 -10.36 -7.23
CA PHE A 9 16.52 -9.22 -7.44
C PHE A 9 15.07 -9.66 -7.68
N LYS A 10 14.88 -10.78 -8.38
CA LYS A 10 13.56 -11.38 -8.58
C LYS A 10 12.89 -11.78 -7.27
N ASN A 11 13.61 -12.44 -6.36
CA ASN A 11 13.05 -12.88 -5.08
C ASN A 11 12.75 -11.67 -4.18
N LEU A 12 13.67 -10.68 -4.15
CA LEU A 12 13.46 -9.44 -3.42
C LEU A 12 12.24 -8.67 -3.92
N PHE A 13 12.06 -8.60 -5.25
CA PHE A 13 10.88 -7.99 -5.86
C PHE A 13 9.58 -8.61 -5.33
N TYR A 14 9.48 -9.94 -5.37
CA TYR A 14 8.29 -10.64 -4.88
C TYR A 14 8.03 -10.41 -3.40
N ILE A 15 9.10 -10.39 -2.58
CA ILE A 15 9.01 -10.10 -1.16
C ILE A 15 8.44 -8.68 -0.95
N PHE A 16 9.02 -7.67 -1.57
CA PHE A 16 8.59 -6.28 -1.39
C PHE A 16 7.16 -6.04 -1.87
N ILE A 17 6.79 -6.58 -3.03
CA ILE A 17 5.43 -6.44 -3.55
C ILE A 17 4.42 -7.18 -2.67
N LEU A 18 4.74 -8.37 -2.20
CA LEU A 18 3.84 -9.14 -1.34
C LEU A 18 3.61 -8.40 0.00
N PHE A 19 4.69 -7.92 0.63
CA PHE A 19 4.56 -7.14 1.85
C PHE A 19 3.85 -5.80 1.61
N GLY A 20 4.13 -5.13 0.49
CA GLY A 20 3.44 -3.91 0.08
C GLY A 20 1.94 -4.11 -0.05
N ALA A 21 1.53 -5.15 -0.79
CA ALA A 21 0.13 -5.51 -0.98
C ALA A 21 -0.57 -5.83 0.34
N LEU A 22 0.08 -6.57 1.26
CA LEU A 22 -0.47 -6.87 2.58
C LEU A 22 -0.66 -5.59 3.41
N ILE A 23 0.33 -4.69 3.42
CA ILE A 23 0.24 -3.40 4.11
C ILE A 23 -0.89 -2.55 3.53
N MET A 24 -0.98 -2.46 2.20
CA MET A 24 -2.02 -1.71 1.51
C MET A 24 -3.41 -2.28 1.81
N LEU A 25 -3.57 -3.60 1.82
CA LEU A 25 -4.84 -4.25 2.16
C LEU A 25 -5.25 -3.95 3.60
N ILE A 26 -4.33 -3.98 4.56
CA ILE A 26 -4.58 -3.57 5.95
C ILE A 26 -5.00 -2.09 5.99
N ASN A 27 -4.31 -1.22 5.26
CA ASN A 27 -4.65 0.21 5.20
C ASN A 27 -6.05 0.45 4.63
N MET A 28 -6.44 -0.30 3.59
CA MET A 28 -7.78 -0.23 3.01
C MET A 28 -8.85 -0.67 4.01
N VAL A 29 -8.61 -1.73 4.78
CA VAL A 29 -9.54 -2.17 5.85
C VAL A 29 -9.70 -1.08 6.90
N ILE A 30 -8.60 -0.47 7.36
CA ILE A 30 -8.62 0.64 8.32
C ILE A 30 -9.37 1.85 7.74
N ALA A 31 -9.08 2.24 6.50
CA ALA A 31 -9.73 3.37 5.84
C ALA A 31 -11.23 3.14 5.61
N SER A 32 -11.64 1.91 5.32
CA SER A 32 -13.06 1.53 5.22
C SER A 32 -13.77 1.64 6.57
N SER A 33 -13.10 1.26 7.66
CA SER A 33 -13.63 1.43 9.02
C SER A 33 -13.83 2.91 9.39
N LEU A 34 -12.94 3.78 8.91
CA LEU A 34 -12.99 5.23 9.10
C LEU A 34 -14.19 5.85 8.36
N LYS A 35 -14.44 5.43 7.12
CA LYS A 35 -15.57 5.91 6.32
C LYS A 35 -16.93 5.74 7.02
N LYS A 36 -17.09 4.73 7.88
CA LYS A 36 -18.33 4.51 8.66
C LYS A 36 -18.51 5.48 9.83
N ARG A 37 -17.41 6.02 10.37
CA ARG A 37 -17.44 6.91 11.56
C ARG A 37 -17.52 8.39 11.18
N ILE A 38 -17.10 8.75 9.98
CA ILE A 38 -16.90 10.15 9.60
C ILE A 38 -18.16 10.67 8.90
N PRO A 39 -18.84 11.70 9.46
CA PRO A 39 -20.07 12.22 8.87
C PRO A 39 -19.83 12.74 7.46
N GLY A 40 -20.82 12.52 6.59
CA GLY A 40 -20.80 12.96 5.19
C GLY A 40 -20.55 14.47 5.10
N GLY A 41 -19.37 14.84 4.62
CA GLY A 41 -18.91 16.22 4.55
C GLY A 41 -17.65 16.34 3.69
N PHE A 42 -16.97 17.49 3.73
CA PHE A 42 -15.75 17.74 2.96
C PHE A 42 -14.67 16.67 3.18
N VAL A 43 -14.40 16.32 4.45
CA VAL A 43 -13.39 15.31 4.84
C VAL A 43 -13.75 13.92 4.32
N GLY A 44 -15.04 13.54 4.34
CA GLY A 44 -15.51 12.25 3.82
C GLY A 44 -15.29 12.06 2.32
N LYS A 45 -15.41 13.14 1.51
CA LYS A 45 -15.13 13.10 0.07
C LYS A 45 -13.64 12.83 -0.21
N TRP A 46 -12.74 13.51 0.50
CA TRP A 46 -11.30 13.30 0.36
C TRP A 46 -10.85 11.92 0.82
N LEU A 47 -11.49 11.37 1.86
CA LEU A 47 -11.25 9.99 2.27
C LEU A 47 -11.73 8.96 1.25
N ALA A 48 -12.84 9.22 0.56
CA ALA A 48 -13.26 8.38 -0.56
C ALA A 48 -12.24 8.41 -1.71
N ILE A 49 -11.70 9.58 -2.04
CA ILE A 49 -10.64 9.73 -3.04
C ILE A 49 -9.38 8.98 -2.60
N MET A 50 -8.96 9.14 -1.34
CA MET A 50 -7.83 8.41 -0.77
C MET A 50 -8.04 6.89 -0.88
N PHE A 51 -9.26 6.41 -0.60
CA PHE A 51 -9.60 4.99 -0.75
C PHE A 51 -9.49 4.49 -2.19
N VAL A 52 -9.89 5.29 -3.18
CA VAL A 52 -9.72 4.96 -4.60
C VAL A 52 -8.24 4.85 -4.97
N PHE A 53 -7.40 5.78 -4.51
CA PHE A 53 -5.96 5.69 -4.73
C PHE A 53 -5.32 4.48 -4.06
N MET A 54 -5.74 4.14 -2.84
CA MET A 54 -5.31 2.91 -2.16
C MET A 54 -5.68 1.66 -2.96
N LEU A 55 -6.89 1.62 -3.53
CA LEU A 55 -7.34 0.53 -4.38
C LEU A 55 -6.48 0.42 -5.65
N PHE A 56 -6.15 1.53 -6.31
CA PHE A 56 -5.24 1.50 -7.47
C PHE A 56 -3.83 1.03 -7.10
N PHE A 57 -3.31 1.47 -5.96
CA PHE A 57 -2.02 1.01 -5.47
C PHE A 57 -2.02 -0.49 -5.20
N PHE A 58 -3.07 -0.99 -4.54
CA PHE A 58 -3.25 -2.42 -4.30
C PHE A 58 -3.34 -3.23 -5.59
N ILE A 59 -4.08 -2.73 -6.59
CA ILE A 59 -4.16 -3.38 -7.92
C ILE A 59 -2.79 -3.37 -8.61
N ALA A 60 -2.01 -2.29 -8.49
CA ALA A 60 -0.67 -2.22 -9.06
C ALA A 60 0.27 -3.24 -8.40
N GLU A 61 0.22 -3.40 -7.07
CA GLU A 61 1.01 -4.39 -6.34
C GLU A 61 0.57 -5.82 -6.66
N ALA A 62 -0.73 -6.13 -6.54
CA ALA A 62 -1.27 -7.45 -6.86
C ALA A 62 -1.04 -7.81 -8.34
N GLY A 63 -1.26 -6.87 -9.25
CA GLY A 63 -0.97 -7.02 -10.67
C GLY A 63 0.51 -7.29 -10.91
N SER A 64 1.39 -6.52 -10.28
CA SER A 64 2.84 -6.74 -10.35
C SER A 64 3.23 -8.14 -9.84
N PHE A 65 2.57 -8.66 -8.81
CA PHE A 65 2.81 -10.01 -8.31
C PHE A 65 2.45 -11.10 -9.33
N PHE A 66 1.28 -10.99 -9.98
CA PHE A 66 0.79 -12.01 -10.92
C PHE A 66 1.40 -11.91 -12.33
N PHE A 67 1.63 -10.70 -12.84
CA PHE A 67 2.06 -10.51 -14.23
C PHE A 67 3.57 -10.58 -14.43
N ILE A 68 4.36 -10.47 -13.37
CA ILE A 68 5.82 -10.43 -13.54
C ILE A 68 6.48 -11.78 -13.82
N SER A 69 5.77 -12.89 -13.64
CA SER A 69 6.25 -14.21 -14.07
C SER A 69 6.42 -14.32 -15.59
N TYR A 70 5.75 -13.45 -16.37
CA TYR A 70 5.88 -13.38 -17.82
C TYR A 70 7.09 -12.56 -18.29
N LEU A 71 7.75 -11.84 -17.38
CA LEU A 71 8.93 -11.05 -17.68
C LEU A 71 10.20 -11.88 -17.45
N THR A 72 10.93 -12.13 -18.54
CA THR A 72 12.14 -12.95 -18.57
C THR A 72 13.39 -12.22 -18.09
N ASN A 73 13.41 -10.87 -18.14
CA ASN A 73 14.52 -10.03 -17.65
C ASN A 73 14.05 -9.10 -16.53
N MET A 74 14.30 -9.52 -15.28
CA MET A 74 14.10 -8.69 -14.09
C MET A 74 15.30 -7.77 -13.92
N ASP A 75 15.23 -6.59 -14.52
CA ASP A 75 16.27 -5.56 -14.42
C ASP A 75 16.16 -4.72 -13.14
N LEU A 76 17.19 -3.92 -12.87
CA LEU A 76 17.24 -2.94 -11.78
C LEU A 76 15.98 -2.04 -11.72
N ALA A 77 15.40 -1.72 -12.88
CA ALA A 77 14.18 -0.91 -12.97
C ALA A 77 12.98 -1.57 -12.25
N TYR A 78 12.76 -2.87 -12.42
CA TYR A 78 11.67 -3.58 -11.75
C TYR A 78 11.89 -3.64 -10.24
N PHE A 79 13.13 -3.86 -9.82
CA PHE A 79 13.48 -3.79 -8.40
C PHE A 79 13.18 -2.42 -7.80
N LEU A 80 13.57 -1.32 -8.47
CA LEU A 80 13.25 0.04 -8.04
C LEU A 80 11.74 0.30 -7.98
N ILE A 81 10.97 -0.20 -8.95
CA ILE A 81 9.50 -0.12 -8.92
C ILE A 81 8.93 -0.82 -7.67
N SER A 82 9.44 -2.01 -7.32
CA SER A 82 8.98 -2.70 -6.10
C SER A 82 9.26 -1.93 -4.82
N LEU A 83 10.40 -1.24 -4.75
CA LEU A 83 10.72 -0.38 -3.61
C LEU A 83 9.76 0.82 -3.54
N VAL A 84 9.49 1.47 -4.68
CA VAL A 84 8.54 2.60 -4.73
C VAL A 84 7.14 2.16 -4.30
N LEU A 85 6.66 1.00 -4.78
CA LEU A 85 5.36 0.47 -4.39
C LEU A 85 5.32 0.12 -2.88
N PHE A 86 6.32 -0.61 -2.40
CA PHE A 86 6.43 -0.99 -0.99
C PHE A 86 6.48 0.21 -0.05
N PHE A 87 7.35 1.20 -0.31
CA PHE A 87 7.42 2.42 0.49
C PHE A 87 6.19 3.30 0.33
N GLY A 88 5.56 3.31 -0.86
CA GLY A 88 4.27 3.96 -1.07
C GLY A 88 3.20 3.39 -0.15
N SER A 89 3.17 2.07 0.03
CA SER A 89 2.23 1.40 0.95
C SER A 89 2.47 1.74 2.41
N ILE A 90 3.74 1.86 2.82
CA ILE A 90 4.11 2.35 4.16
C ILE A 90 3.68 3.81 4.33
N PHE A 91 3.95 4.67 3.35
CA PHE A 91 3.57 6.09 3.39
C PHE A 91 2.07 6.27 3.55
N VAL A 92 1.27 5.52 2.78
CA VAL A 92 -0.19 5.50 2.90
C VAL A 92 -0.62 5.07 4.31
N ALA A 93 0.07 4.10 4.93
CA ALA A 93 -0.22 3.69 6.31
C ALA A 93 -0.05 4.84 7.32
N ILE A 94 1.05 5.59 7.17
CA ILE A 94 1.35 6.75 8.00
C ILE A 94 0.29 7.83 7.82
N VAL A 95 -0.06 8.17 6.57
CA VAL A 95 -1.09 9.16 6.27
C VAL A 95 -2.45 8.74 6.84
N ASN A 96 -2.85 7.48 6.65
CA ASN A 96 -4.12 6.99 7.16
C ASN A 96 -4.19 7.06 8.70
N ARG A 97 -3.09 6.71 9.38
CA ARG A 97 -2.98 6.87 10.84
C ARG A 97 -3.01 8.33 11.27
N PHE A 98 -2.32 9.22 10.55
CA PHE A 98 -2.32 10.65 10.84
C PHE A 98 -3.73 11.23 10.72
N ILE A 99 -4.44 10.93 9.64
CA ILE A 99 -5.81 11.38 9.43
C ILE A 99 -6.75 10.85 10.52
N PHE A 100 -6.61 9.59 10.92
CA PHE A 100 -7.39 9.05 12.03
C PHE A 100 -7.19 9.82 13.34
N HIS A 101 -5.94 10.09 13.71
CA HIS A 101 -5.63 10.86 14.92
C HIS A 101 -6.14 12.30 14.83
N LEU A 102 -5.99 12.93 13.66
CA LEU A 102 -6.48 14.29 13.43
C LEU A 102 -7.99 14.35 13.61
N ILE A 103 -8.75 13.42 13.02
CA ILE A 103 -10.21 13.37 13.15
C ILE A 103 -10.61 13.17 14.61
N LYS A 104 -9.96 12.24 15.31
CA LYS A 104 -10.23 11.98 16.72
C LYS A 104 -9.97 13.22 17.58
N GLU A 105 -8.87 13.93 17.34
CA GLU A 105 -8.53 15.16 18.06
C GLU A 105 -9.53 16.30 17.81
N LEU A 106 -10.06 16.40 16.59
CA LEU A 106 -11.08 17.38 16.23
C LEU A 106 -12.46 17.05 16.84
N GLU A 107 -12.81 15.77 16.96
CA GLU A 107 -14.05 15.34 17.62
C GLU A 107 -14.04 15.64 19.13
N VAL A 108 -12.89 15.50 19.80
CA VAL A 108 -12.75 15.79 21.24
C VAL A 108 -12.94 17.29 21.56
N ARG A 109 -12.79 18.18 20.57
CA ARG A 109 -12.92 19.64 20.74
C ARG A 109 -14.31 20.18 20.40
N LYS A 110 -15.27 19.32 20.07
CA LYS A 110 -16.69 19.68 19.92
C LYS A 110 -17.46 19.38 21.19
#